data_AF-A0A6A4E171-F1
#
_entry.id   AF-A0A6A4E171-F1
#
_cell.length_a   1.000
_cell.length_b   1.000
_cell.length_c   1.000
_cell.angle_alpha   90.00
_cell.angle_beta   90.00
_cell.angle_gamma   90.00
#
_symmetry.space_group_name_H-M   'P 1'
#
loop_
_entity.id
_entity.type
_entity.pdbx_description
1 polymer ?
#
loop_
_entity_poly.entity_id
_entity_poly.type
_entity_poly.pdbx_seq_one_letter_code
_entity_poly.pdbx_strand_id
1 'polypeptide(L)'
;MRSKPEFGKISSDDAVQIDACIHKLVYADSDISNEAAHFALKGLCERTGHSGFFDYFEKNWHECQDRWVMHRRADLPHFRNHTNNRLESFFGKLKDGVDGSKSMAECAKTLVAYDRRVENEYRYRLARIGQFVHSGYDEEMANVLRFTTPYVAGKVAEEYAFALDRLETYTFLRDDEDGHILHVDGGKKSYVFRDDDWRCDCEFSVSMRLPCRHVIAFRKNASAEGPVIPWASIDERYVS
;
A
#
# COMPACT_ATOMS: atom_id res chain seq x y z
N MET A 1 6.31 -39.96 -5.38
CA MET A 1 7.40 -39.65 -6.33
C MET A 1 7.51 -38.13 -6.38
N ARG A 2 8.52 -37.51 -5.71
CA ARG A 2 8.72 -36.05 -5.81
C ARG A 2 9.19 -35.76 -7.23
N SER A 3 8.46 -34.93 -7.97
CA SER A 3 8.85 -34.47 -9.30
C SER A 3 10.27 -33.89 -9.24
N LYS A 4 11.11 -34.25 -10.22
CA LYS A 4 12.40 -33.57 -10.41
C LYS A 4 12.12 -32.09 -10.66
N PRO A 5 12.89 -31.16 -10.08
CA PRO A 5 12.70 -29.74 -10.37
C PRO A 5 12.89 -29.51 -11.87
N GLU A 6 11.86 -28.95 -12.52
CA GLU A 6 11.82 -28.69 -13.98
C GLU A 6 12.94 -27.76 -14.47
N PHE A 7 13.62 -27.06 -13.56
CA PHE A 7 14.61 -26.02 -13.86
C PHE A 7 16.05 -26.36 -13.41
N GLY A 8 16.33 -27.64 -13.14
CA GLY A 8 17.65 -28.08 -12.67
C GLY A 8 17.90 -27.77 -11.18
N LYS A 9 19.07 -28.17 -10.67
CA LYS A 9 19.51 -27.81 -9.31
C LYS A 9 20.35 -26.54 -9.41
N ILE A 10 19.84 -25.45 -8.86
CA ILE A 10 20.60 -24.21 -8.64
C ILE A 10 21.60 -24.43 -7.49
N SER A 11 22.82 -23.90 -7.59
CA SER A 11 23.75 -23.90 -6.46
C SER A 11 23.27 -22.90 -5.39
N SER A 12 23.68 -23.10 -4.13
CA SER A 12 23.31 -22.16 -3.06
C SER A 12 23.83 -20.75 -3.36
N ASP A 13 25.02 -20.65 -3.94
CA ASP A 13 25.67 -19.36 -4.23
C ASP A 13 24.98 -18.64 -5.39
N ASP A 14 24.58 -19.37 -6.44
CA ASP A 14 23.83 -18.80 -7.56
C ASP A 14 22.44 -18.35 -7.10
N ALA A 15 21.78 -19.12 -6.22
CA ALA A 15 20.48 -18.76 -5.67
C ALA A 15 20.54 -17.45 -4.88
N VAL A 16 21.55 -17.27 -4.03
CA VAL A 16 21.74 -16.03 -3.26
C VAL A 16 22.02 -14.83 -4.18
N GLN A 17 22.81 -15.01 -5.24
CA GLN A 17 23.10 -13.94 -6.19
C GLN A 17 21.86 -13.55 -7.02
N ILE A 18 21.08 -14.54 -7.47
CA ILE A 18 19.81 -14.29 -8.17
C ILE A 18 18.84 -13.56 -7.25
N ASP A 19 18.68 -14.02 -6.00
CA ASP A 19 17.81 -13.37 -5.01
C ASP A 19 18.22 -11.91 -4.76
N ALA A 20 19.52 -11.63 -4.67
CA ALA A 20 20.01 -10.26 -4.53
C ALA A 20 19.69 -9.38 -5.75
N CYS A 21 19.74 -9.91 -6.97
CA CYS A 21 19.30 -9.20 -8.18
C CYS A 21 17.80 -8.94 -8.18
N ILE A 22 16.98 -9.94 -7.82
CA ILE A 22 15.53 -9.80 -7.68
C ILE A 22 15.18 -8.76 -6.61
N HIS A 23 15.86 -8.78 -5.47
CA HIS A 23 15.67 -7.78 -4.42
C HIS A 23 15.95 -6.37 -4.92
N LYS A 24 17.03 -6.16 -5.69
CA LYS A 24 17.32 -4.86 -6.31
C LYS A 24 16.24 -4.42 -7.30
N LEU A 25 15.67 -5.35 -8.07
CA LEU A 25 14.55 -5.06 -8.98
C LEU A 25 13.30 -4.64 -8.21
N VAL A 26 12.94 -5.39 -7.16
CA VAL A 26 11.76 -5.12 -6.32
C VAL A 26 11.84 -3.74 -5.69
N TYR A 27 13.00 -3.37 -5.15
CA TYR A 27 13.22 -2.11 -4.44
C TYR A 27 13.88 -1.02 -5.29
N ALA A 28 13.87 -1.16 -6.62
CA ALA A 28 14.37 -0.12 -7.51
C ALA A 28 13.56 1.17 -7.30
N ASP A 29 14.29 2.28 -7.16
CA ASP A 29 13.78 3.62 -6.90
C ASP A 29 13.57 4.46 -8.17
N SER A 30 14.02 3.96 -9.32
CA SER A 30 13.96 4.62 -10.62
C SER A 30 14.02 3.59 -11.75
N ASP A 31 13.61 4.01 -12.95
CA ASP A 31 13.77 3.17 -14.14
C ASP A 31 15.24 2.83 -14.39
N ILE A 32 16.15 3.78 -14.15
CA ILE A 32 17.60 3.58 -14.29
C ILE A 32 18.11 2.48 -13.36
N SER A 33 17.73 2.50 -12.08
CA SER A 33 18.17 1.46 -11.13
C SER A 33 17.50 0.11 -11.41
N ASN A 34 16.27 0.11 -11.95
CA ASN A 34 15.56 -1.09 -12.36
C ASN A 34 16.20 -1.76 -13.59
N GLU A 35 16.48 -0.98 -14.64
CA GLU A 35 17.17 -1.45 -15.85
C GLU A 35 18.56 -2.00 -15.54
N ALA A 36 19.30 -1.33 -14.65
CA ALA A 36 20.62 -1.80 -14.22
C ALA A 36 20.54 -3.17 -13.49
N ALA A 37 19.54 -3.33 -12.61
CA ALA A 37 19.32 -4.58 -11.90
C ALA A 37 18.83 -5.71 -12.83
N HIS A 38 18.00 -5.36 -13.83
CA HIS A 38 17.53 -6.26 -14.88
C HIS A 38 18.68 -6.80 -15.73
N PHE A 39 19.54 -5.90 -16.22
CA PHE A 39 20.73 -6.28 -16.99
C PHE A 39 21.67 -7.17 -16.18
N ALA A 40 21.86 -6.87 -14.89
CA ALA A 40 22.65 -7.69 -13.99
C ALA A 40 22.06 -9.10 -13.81
N LEU A 41 20.74 -9.21 -13.66
CA LEU A 41 20.03 -10.50 -13.57
C LEU A 41 20.23 -11.32 -14.85
N LYS A 42 20.04 -10.71 -16.01
CA LYS A 42 20.22 -11.37 -17.31
C LYS A 42 21.63 -11.95 -17.45
N GLY A 43 22.65 -11.12 -17.23
CA GLY A 43 24.04 -11.55 -17.33
C GLY A 43 24.41 -12.61 -16.30
N LEU A 44 23.81 -12.59 -15.10
CA LEU A 44 24.01 -13.64 -14.10
C LEU A 44 23.40 -14.96 -14.59
N CYS A 45 22.13 -14.95 -15.02
CA CYS A 45 21.46 -16.15 -15.50
C CYS A 45 22.15 -16.78 -16.72
N GLU A 46 22.67 -15.96 -17.64
CA GLU A 46 23.47 -16.45 -18.78
C GLU A 46 24.77 -17.14 -18.32
N ARG A 47 25.49 -16.56 -17.35
CA ARG A 47 26.73 -17.14 -16.83
C ARG A 47 26.52 -18.42 -16.03
N THR A 48 25.42 -18.53 -15.28
CA THR A 48 25.13 -19.68 -14.41
C THR A 48 24.30 -20.76 -15.11
N GLY A 49 23.94 -20.57 -16.39
CA GLY A 49 23.14 -21.54 -17.15
C GLY A 49 21.66 -21.59 -16.76
N HIS A 50 21.11 -20.49 -16.25
CA HIS A 50 19.71 -20.34 -15.83
C HIS A 50 18.86 -19.51 -16.82
N SER A 51 19.19 -19.55 -18.12
CA SER A 51 18.43 -18.82 -19.16
C SER A 51 16.94 -19.15 -19.16
N GLY A 52 16.55 -20.41 -18.91
CA GLY A 52 15.12 -20.78 -18.84
C GLY A 52 14.36 -20.12 -17.69
N PHE A 53 15.03 -19.84 -16.56
CA PHE A 53 14.45 -19.02 -15.50
C PHE A 53 14.31 -17.56 -15.95
N PHE A 54 15.32 -17.01 -16.63
CA PHE A 54 15.27 -15.64 -17.14
C PHE A 54 14.15 -15.47 -18.19
N ASP A 55 13.99 -16.40 -19.13
CA ASP A 55 12.91 -16.37 -20.13
C ASP A 55 11.52 -16.40 -19.47
N TYR A 56 11.37 -17.21 -18.40
CA TYR A 56 10.17 -17.20 -17.59
C TYR A 56 9.97 -15.87 -16.86
N PHE A 57 11.03 -15.32 -16.26
CA PHE A 57 11.00 -14.04 -15.57
C PHE A 57 10.61 -12.89 -16.50
N GLU A 58 11.21 -12.82 -17.70
CA GLU A 58 10.88 -11.82 -18.72
C GLU A 58 9.37 -11.81 -19.00
N LYS A 59 8.86 -12.98 -19.39
CA LYS A 59 7.48 -13.14 -19.82
C LYS A 59 6.46 -12.90 -18.70
N ASN A 60 6.75 -13.33 -17.47
CA ASN A 60 5.72 -13.39 -16.42
C ASN A 60 5.89 -12.33 -15.33
N TRP A 61 7.10 -11.79 -15.16
CA TRP A 61 7.40 -10.81 -14.12
C TRP A 61 7.83 -9.47 -14.72
N HIS A 62 8.77 -9.45 -15.67
CA HIS A 62 9.20 -8.19 -16.25
C HIS A 62 8.07 -7.47 -17.01
N GLU A 63 7.28 -8.21 -17.82
CA GLU A 63 6.11 -7.67 -18.53
C GLU A 63 5.08 -6.99 -17.63
N CYS A 64 5.05 -7.32 -16.33
CA CYS A 64 4.10 -6.74 -15.36
C CYS A 64 4.80 -6.00 -14.21
N GLN A 65 5.98 -5.44 -14.45
CA GLN A 65 6.79 -4.73 -13.45
C GLN A 65 6.05 -3.62 -12.69
N ASP A 66 5.08 -2.97 -13.32
CA ASP A 66 4.24 -1.93 -12.69
C ASP A 66 3.43 -2.46 -11.49
N ARG A 67 3.31 -3.79 -11.32
CA ARG A 67 2.60 -4.41 -10.20
C ARG A 67 3.47 -4.69 -8.97
N TRP A 68 4.79 -4.75 -9.12
CA TRP A 68 5.67 -5.26 -8.06
C TRP A 68 6.97 -4.46 -7.85
N VAL A 69 7.43 -3.69 -8.84
CA VAL A 69 8.57 -2.78 -8.69
C VAL A 69 8.14 -1.54 -7.90
N MET A 70 8.91 -1.20 -6.86
CA MET A 70 8.51 -0.21 -5.85
C MET A 70 8.20 1.17 -6.41
N HIS A 71 9.06 1.75 -7.24
CA HIS A 71 8.82 3.08 -7.80
C HIS A 71 7.66 3.11 -8.82
N ARG A 72 7.48 2.03 -9.60
CA ARG A 72 6.43 1.94 -10.63
C ARG A 72 5.03 1.79 -10.06
N ARG A 73 4.93 1.29 -8.82
CA ARG A 73 3.67 1.16 -8.10
C ARG A 73 3.41 2.27 -7.08
N ALA A 74 4.26 3.30 -7.03
CA ALA A 74 4.07 4.42 -6.10
C ALA A 74 2.70 5.07 -6.28
N ASP A 75 2.17 5.05 -7.50
CA ASP A 75 0.87 5.60 -7.86
C ASP A 75 -0.28 4.57 -7.76
N LEU A 76 -0.06 3.41 -7.12
CA LEU A 76 -1.10 2.43 -6.88
C LEU A 76 -1.60 2.47 -5.43
N PRO A 77 -2.91 2.25 -5.20
CA PRO A 77 -3.46 2.14 -3.86
C PRO A 77 -3.02 0.84 -3.19
N HIS A 78 -1.89 0.88 -2.50
CA HIS A 78 -1.32 -0.28 -1.79
C HIS A 78 -1.58 -0.25 -0.28
N PHE A 79 -2.16 0.82 0.29
CA PHE A 79 -2.57 0.90 1.71
C PHE A 79 -1.44 0.56 2.70
N ARG A 80 -0.21 0.98 2.38
CA ARG A 80 1.04 0.59 3.07
C ARG A 80 1.31 -0.92 3.15
N ASN A 81 0.61 -1.73 2.35
CA ASN A 81 0.86 -3.15 2.21
C ASN A 81 1.98 -3.40 1.19
N HIS A 82 3.22 -3.16 1.61
CA HIS A 82 4.36 -3.33 0.71
C HIS A 82 4.96 -4.73 0.69
N THR A 83 4.62 -5.54 1.68
CA THR A 83 5.29 -6.80 2.00
C THR A 83 4.32 -7.97 1.92
N ASN A 84 4.85 -9.15 1.61
CA ASN A 84 4.12 -10.41 1.67
C ASN A 84 3.83 -10.90 3.11
N ASN A 85 4.31 -10.23 4.17
CA ASN A 85 4.13 -10.62 5.58
C ASN A 85 2.70 -11.07 5.93
N ARG A 86 1.69 -10.38 5.42
CA ARG A 86 0.27 -10.75 5.65
C ARG A 86 -0.08 -12.08 5.00
N LEU A 87 0.38 -12.32 3.78
CA LEU A 87 0.19 -13.59 3.05
C LEU A 87 0.99 -14.72 3.69
N GLU A 88 2.25 -14.47 4.04
CA GLU A 88 3.09 -15.45 4.71
C GLU A 88 2.54 -15.85 6.08
N SER A 89 2.06 -14.87 6.87
CA SER A 89 1.39 -15.14 8.14
C SER A 89 0.11 -15.95 7.95
N PHE A 90 -0.68 -15.64 6.92
CA PHE A 90 -1.88 -16.41 6.58
C PHE A 90 -1.52 -17.85 6.18
N PHE A 91 -0.53 -18.04 5.31
CA PHE A 91 -0.07 -19.37 4.92
C PHE A 91 0.53 -20.15 6.07
N GLY A 92 1.22 -19.49 7.00
CA GLY A 92 1.71 -20.12 8.24
C GLY A 92 0.56 -20.70 9.05
N LYS A 93 -0.46 -19.89 9.34
CA LYS A 93 -1.66 -20.34 10.08
C LYS A 93 -2.43 -21.43 9.33
N LEU A 94 -2.48 -21.37 8.00
CA LEU A 94 -3.10 -22.40 7.18
C LEU A 94 -2.34 -23.73 7.28
N LYS A 95 -1.00 -23.68 7.22
CA LYS A 95 -0.13 -24.86 7.39
C LYS A 95 -0.21 -25.44 8.81
N ASP A 96 -0.41 -24.61 9.84
CA ASP A 96 -0.67 -25.09 11.20
C ASP A 96 -2.01 -25.87 11.29
N GLY A 97 -2.99 -25.44 10.50
CA GLY A 97 -4.32 -26.04 10.47
C GLY A 97 -4.44 -27.27 9.56
N VAL A 98 -3.63 -27.35 8.51
CA VAL A 98 -3.72 -28.35 7.43
C VAL A 98 -2.38 -29.07 7.30
N ASP A 99 -2.35 -30.33 7.71
CA ASP A 99 -1.18 -31.19 7.58
C ASP A 99 -1.55 -32.56 6.97
N GLY A 100 -0.55 -33.28 6.46
CA GLY A 100 -0.76 -34.55 5.74
C GLY A 100 -1.28 -35.71 6.58
N SER A 101 -1.37 -35.56 7.90
CA SER A 101 -1.96 -36.54 8.82
C SER A 101 -3.45 -36.30 9.08
N LYS A 102 -3.99 -35.12 8.74
CA LYS A 102 -5.41 -34.77 8.92
C LYS A 102 -6.26 -35.21 7.74
N SER A 103 -7.47 -35.66 8.02
CA SER A 103 -8.48 -35.90 7.00
C SER A 103 -8.96 -34.58 6.36
N MET A 104 -9.47 -34.65 5.13
CA MET A 104 -10.05 -33.47 4.45
C MET A 104 -11.17 -32.80 5.27
N ALA A 105 -11.97 -33.60 5.99
CA ALA A 105 -13.02 -33.08 6.86
C ALA A 105 -12.46 -32.27 8.04
N GLU A 106 -11.35 -32.70 8.64
CA GLU A 106 -10.68 -31.97 9.72
C GLU A 106 -10.01 -30.69 9.22
N CYS A 107 -9.38 -30.74 8.05
CA CYS A 107 -8.83 -29.56 7.39
C CYS A 107 -9.93 -28.52 7.14
N ALA A 108 -11.07 -28.92 6.57
CA ALA A 108 -12.21 -28.04 6.33
C ALA A 108 -12.76 -27.43 7.62
N LYS A 109 -12.95 -28.23 8.67
CA LYS A 109 -13.39 -27.73 9.99
C LYS A 109 -12.44 -26.69 10.56
N THR A 110 -11.13 -26.93 10.45
CA THR A 110 -10.10 -26.03 10.98
C THR A 110 -10.08 -24.70 10.23
N LEU A 111 -10.18 -24.74 8.90
CA LEU A 111 -10.23 -23.53 8.07
C LEU A 111 -11.47 -22.69 8.37
N VAL A 112 -12.65 -23.31 8.47
CA VAL A 112 -13.91 -22.61 8.79
C VAL A 112 -13.86 -22.00 10.20
N ALA A 113 -13.30 -22.73 11.18
CA ALA A 113 -13.15 -22.21 12.54
C ALA A 113 -12.20 -21.00 12.59
N TYR A 114 -11.10 -21.06 11.84
CA TYR A 114 -10.16 -19.94 11.72
C TYR A 114 -10.81 -18.72 11.08
N ASP A 115 -11.49 -18.90 9.94
CA ASP A 115 -12.16 -17.82 9.22
C ASP A 115 -13.23 -17.14 10.10
N ARG A 116 -14.05 -17.94 10.77
CA ARG A 116 -15.06 -17.43 11.72
C ARG A 116 -14.45 -16.67 12.89
N ARG A 117 -13.27 -17.08 13.38
CA ARG A 117 -12.55 -16.34 14.42
C ARG A 117 -12.09 -14.98 13.90
N VAL A 118 -11.49 -14.94 12.71
CA VAL A 118 -11.02 -13.68 12.10
C VAL A 118 -12.18 -12.74 11.81
N GLU A 119 -13.29 -13.26 11.30
CA GLU A 119 -14.53 -12.51 11.09
C GLU A 119 -15.07 -11.92 12.41
N ASN A 120 -15.10 -12.70 13.49
CA ASN A 120 -15.53 -12.22 14.80
C ASN A 120 -14.59 -11.14 15.35
N GLU A 121 -13.27 -11.30 15.22
CA GLU A 121 -12.30 -10.27 15.63
C GLU A 121 -12.49 -8.98 14.82
N TYR A 122 -12.77 -9.09 13.52
CA TYR A 122 -13.08 -7.94 12.67
C TYR A 122 -14.38 -7.26 13.10
N ARG A 123 -15.49 -8.01 13.21
CA ARG A 123 -16.79 -7.49 13.70
C ARG A 123 -16.68 -6.83 15.06
N TYR A 124 -15.90 -7.40 15.98
CA TYR A 124 -15.64 -6.80 17.28
C TYR A 124 -14.94 -5.44 17.17
N ARG A 125 -13.99 -5.28 16.24
CA ARG A 125 -13.34 -3.98 15.99
C ARG A 125 -14.32 -2.98 15.38
N LEU A 126 -15.16 -3.41 14.44
CA LEU A 126 -16.17 -2.56 13.81
C LEU A 126 -17.21 -2.06 14.79
N ALA A 127 -17.73 -2.93 15.65
CA ALA A 127 -18.71 -2.57 16.67
C ALA A 127 -18.22 -1.50 17.67
N ARG A 128 -16.91 -1.21 17.68
CA ARG A 128 -16.28 -0.22 18.55
C ARG A 128 -15.90 1.08 17.85
N ILE A 129 -16.11 1.19 16.53
CA ILE A 129 -16.05 2.49 15.84
C ILE A 129 -17.05 3.42 16.53
N GLY A 130 -16.65 4.67 16.79
CA GLY A 130 -17.46 5.63 17.57
C GLY A 130 -17.36 5.52 19.09
N GLN A 131 -16.77 4.44 19.63
CA GLN A 131 -16.60 4.27 21.09
C GLN A 131 -15.23 4.73 21.61
N PHE A 132 -14.28 4.97 20.71
CA PHE A 132 -12.95 5.44 21.08
C PHE A 132 -12.93 6.96 21.23
N VAL A 133 -12.27 7.43 22.30
CA VAL A 133 -11.98 8.84 22.54
C VAL A 133 -10.47 8.98 22.69
N HIS A 134 -9.90 10.03 22.10
CA HIS A 134 -8.48 10.35 22.20
C HIS A 134 -8.33 11.77 22.74
N SER A 135 -7.73 11.92 23.93
CA SER A 135 -7.67 13.22 24.63
C SER A 135 -6.83 14.28 23.93
N GLY A 136 -5.92 13.87 23.04
CA GLY A 136 -5.12 14.78 22.22
C GLY A 136 -5.72 15.15 20.88
N TYR A 137 -6.95 14.70 20.56
CA TYR A 137 -7.63 15.07 19.32
C TYR A 137 -8.55 16.26 19.55
N ASP A 138 -8.50 17.22 18.64
CA ASP A 138 -9.48 18.29 18.54
C ASP A 138 -10.80 17.77 17.94
N GLU A 139 -11.77 18.67 17.73
CA GLU A 139 -13.09 18.28 17.23
C GLU A 139 -13.05 17.63 15.84
N GLU A 140 -12.21 18.15 14.94
CA GLU A 140 -12.01 17.60 13.59
C GLU A 140 -11.49 16.15 13.67
N MET A 141 -10.42 15.93 14.42
CA MET A 141 -9.85 14.60 14.58
C MET A 141 -10.72 13.65 15.40
N ALA A 142 -11.45 14.16 16.40
CA ALA A 142 -12.42 13.37 17.15
C ALA A 142 -13.53 12.86 16.24
N ASN A 143 -14.00 13.67 15.29
CA ASN A 143 -14.97 13.22 14.29
C ASN A 143 -14.40 12.14 13.36
N VAL A 144 -13.15 12.26 12.92
CA VAL A 144 -12.50 11.18 12.14
C VAL A 144 -12.46 9.88 12.93
N LEU A 145 -12.09 9.93 14.22
CA LEU A 145 -12.06 8.75 15.08
C LEU A 145 -13.45 8.14 15.33
N ARG A 146 -14.52 8.95 15.26
CA ARG A 146 -15.90 8.46 15.41
C ARG A 146 -16.35 7.57 14.27
N PHE A 147 -15.86 7.81 13.05
CA PHE A 147 -16.30 7.10 11.84
C PHE A 147 -15.26 6.13 11.29
N THR A 148 -14.08 6.05 11.91
CA THR A 148 -12.98 5.19 11.44
C THR A 148 -12.35 4.39 12.57
N THR A 149 -11.44 3.48 12.22
CA THR A 149 -10.63 2.78 13.22
C THR A 149 -9.53 3.67 13.79
N PRO A 150 -9.02 3.40 15.01
CA PRO A 150 -7.89 4.16 15.58
C PRO A 150 -6.64 4.18 14.68
N TYR A 151 -6.42 3.14 13.87
CA TYR A 151 -5.32 3.10 12.90
C TYR A 151 -5.47 4.18 11.82
N VAL A 152 -6.67 4.32 11.26
CA VAL A 152 -6.97 5.30 10.21
C VAL A 152 -6.90 6.72 10.77
N ALA A 153 -7.54 6.94 11.91
CA ALA A 153 -7.48 8.22 12.61
C ALA A 153 -6.03 8.62 12.92
N GLY A 154 -5.19 7.70 13.35
CA GLY A 154 -3.76 7.96 13.56
C GLY A 154 -3.03 8.42 12.29
N LYS A 155 -3.35 7.84 11.13
CA LYS A 155 -2.75 8.24 9.84
C LYS A 155 -3.24 9.61 9.36
N VAL A 156 -4.52 9.89 9.52
CA VAL A 156 -5.08 11.23 9.21
C VAL A 156 -4.54 12.28 10.17
N ALA A 157 -4.33 11.96 11.45
CA ALA A 157 -3.76 12.87 12.44
C ALA A 157 -2.34 13.33 12.06
N GLU A 158 -1.50 12.42 11.54
CA GLU A 158 -0.16 12.75 11.05
C GLU A 158 -0.22 13.80 9.92
N GLU A 159 -1.09 13.60 8.93
CA GLU A 159 -1.27 14.53 7.81
C GLU A 159 -1.92 15.85 8.26
N TYR A 160 -2.90 15.78 9.16
CA TYR A 160 -3.61 16.93 9.70
C TYR A 160 -2.67 17.86 10.47
N ALA A 161 -1.88 17.31 11.39
CA ALA A 161 -0.88 18.07 12.15
C ALA A 161 0.14 18.73 11.21
N PHE A 162 0.62 18.01 10.20
CA PHE A 162 1.58 18.54 9.23
C PHE A 162 0.98 19.66 8.37
N ALA A 163 -0.27 19.52 7.95
CA ALA A 163 -0.99 20.55 7.19
C ALA A 163 -1.10 21.86 7.98
N LEU A 164 -1.43 21.77 9.26
CA LEU A 164 -1.56 22.94 10.14
C LEU A 164 -0.21 23.61 10.42
N ASP A 165 0.84 22.84 10.69
CA ASP A 165 2.20 23.35 10.95
C ASP A 165 2.80 24.10 9.75
N ARG A 166 2.40 23.72 8.54
CA ARG A 166 2.97 24.24 7.29
C ARG A 166 2.00 25.00 6.41
N LEU A 167 0.88 25.44 6.98
CA LEU A 167 -0.23 26.04 6.23
C LEU A 167 0.23 27.19 5.32
N GLU A 168 1.10 28.06 5.83
CA GLU A 168 1.62 29.24 5.13
C GLU A 168 2.64 28.92 4.02
N THR A 169 3.16 27.69 3.99
CA THR A 169 4.14 27.27 2.98
C THR A 169 3.51 26.79 1.68
N TYR A 170 2.19 26.56 1.70
CA TYR A 170 1.46 26.08 0.54
C TYR A 170 0.87 27.23 -0.26
N THR A 171 1.11 27.21 -1.57
CA THR A 171 0.40 28.05 -2.54
C THR A 171 -0.58 27.20 -3.33
N PHE A 172 -1.76 27.75 -3.61
CA PHE A 172 -2.83 27.06 -4.31
C PHE A 172 -3.25 27.88 -5.53
N LEU A 173 -3.30 27.25 -6.69
CA LEU A 173 -3.75 27.84 -7.94
C LEU A 173 -4.84 26.94 -8.53
N ARG A 174 -6.00 27.54 -8.81
CA ARG A 174 -7.08 26.83 -9.50
C ARG A 174 -6.77 26.83 -11.00
N ASP A 175 -7.03 25.70 -11.64
CA ASP A 175 -6.83 25.54 -13.07
C ASP A 175 -7.84 26.40 -13.86
N ASP A 176 -7.41 26.95 -14.99
CA ASP A 176 -8.22 27.85 -15.83
C ASP A 176 -9.21 27.08 -16.72
N GLU A 177 -8.90 25.82 -17.09
CA GLU A 177 -9.72 25.01 -17.99
C GLU A 177 -10.72 24.14 -17.23
N ASP A 178 -10.26 23.45 -16.18
CA ASP A 178 -11.12 22.66 -15.29
C ASP A 178 -11.12 23.28 -13.89
N GLY A 179 -12.18 24.04 -13.61
CA GLY A 179 -12.34 24.71 -12.33
C GLY A 179 -12.28 23.78 -11.11
N HIS A 180 -12.45 22.47 -11.24
CA HIS A 180 -12.30 21.54 -10.11
C HIS A 180 -10.84 21.21 -9.76
N ILE A 181 -9.91 21.44 -10.69
CA ILE A 181 -8.49 21.11 -10.52
C ILE A 181 -7.77 22.23 -9.75
N LEU A 182 -7.03 21.83 -8.74
CA LEU A 182 -6.18 22.68 -7.91
C LEU A 182 -4.74 22.18 -7.94
N HIS A 183 -3.84 23.09 -8.32
CA HIS A 183 -2.40 22.92 -8.23
C HIS A 183 -1.94 23.43 -6.87
N VAL A 184 -1.15 22.61 -6.16
CA VAL A 184 -0.55 22.97 -4.88
C VAL A 184 0.96 22.86 -4.95
N ASP A 185 1.66 23.89 -4.51
CA ASP A 185 3.11 23.90 -4.38
C ASP A 185 3.51 24.08 -2.91
N GLY A 186 4.31 23.14 -2.40
CA GLY A 186 4.90 23.16 -1.05
C GLY A 186 6.43 23.34 -1.06
N GLY A 187 6.99 23.85 -2.16
CA GLY A 187 8.39 24.23 -2.35
C GLY A 187 9.32 23.14 -2.87
N LYS A 188 9.05 21.85 -2.61
CA LYS A 188 9.89 20.73 -3.08
C LYS A 188 9.32 20.00 -4.30
N LYS A 189 8.00 19.84 -4.32
CA LYS A 189 7.26 19.11 -5.35
C LYS A 189 5.86 19.70 -5.38
N SER A 190 5.36 19.94 -6.58
CA SER A 190 3.97 20.31 -6.82
C SER A 190 3.10 19.06 -6.93
N TYR A 191 1.84 19.22 -6.55
CA TYR A 191 0.82 18.19 -6.62
C TYR A 191 -0.45 18.77 -7.19
N VAL A 192 -1.33 17.90 -7.66
CA VAL A 192 -2.64 18.25 -8.19
C VAL A 192 -3.70 17.51 -7.38
N PHE A 193 -4.80 18.19 -7.07
CA PHE A 193 -5.97 17.56 -6.48
C PHE A 193 -7.26 18.16 -7.01
N ARG A 194 -8.37 17.43 -6.89
CA ARG A 194 -9.69 17.94 -7.24
C ARG A 194 -10.52 18.31 -6.02
N ASP A 195 -11.38 19.32 -6.10
CA ASP A 195 -12.26 19.73 -5.00
C ASP A 195 -13.66 19.08 -5.00
N ASP A 196 -13.97 18.26 -6.00
CA ASP A 196 -15.20 17.48 -6.09
C ASP A 196 -15.10 16.13 -5.35
N ASP A 197 -13.95 15.45 -5.42
CA ASP A 197 -13.69 14.17 -4.75
C ASP A 197 -12.55 14.22 -3.70
N TRP A 198 -11.88 15.36 -3.58
CA TRP A 198 -10.78 15.59 -2.64
C TRP A 198 -9.59 14.62 -2.81
N ARG A 199 -9.39 14.08 -4.02
CA ARG A 199 -8.26 13.21 -4.36
C ARG A 199 -7.08 14.02 -4.85
N CYS A 200 -5.94 13.80 -4.19
CA CYS A 200 -4.64 14.34 -4.59
C CYS A 200 -3.77 13.26 -5.23
N ASP A 201 -2.90 13.64 -6.15
CA ASP A 201 -1.88 12.79 -6.78
C ASP A 201 -0.63 12.56 -5.90
N CYS A 202 -0.60 13.10 -4.68
CA CYS A 202 0.48 12.82 -3.76
C CYS A 202 0.48 11.35 -3.31
N GLU A 203 1.66 10.79 -3.07
CA GLU A 203 1.85 9.38 -2.70
C GLU A 203 0.93 8.95 -1.55
N PHE A 204 0.75 9.79 -0.53
CA PHE A 204 -0.14 9.46 0.59
C PHE A 204 -1.60 9.31 0.14
N SER A 205 -2.14 10.28 -0.61
CA SER A 205 -3.53 10.23 -1.09
C SER A 205 -3.74 9.06 -2.04
N VAL A 206 -2.80 8.81 -2.94
CA VAL A 206 -2.90 7.72 -3.92
C VAL A 206 -2.78 6.36 -3.24
N SER A 207 -1.75 6.17 -2.41
CA SER A 207 -1.46 4.88 -1.79
C SER A 207 -2.43 4.52 -0.67
N MET A 208 -2.75 5.48 0.20
CA MET A 208 -3.60 5.25 1.35
C MET A 208 -5.06 5.49 1.04
N ARG A 209 -5.40 6.28 0.01
CA ARG A 209 -6.77 6.73 -0.25
C ARG A 209 -7.43 7.39 0.96
N LEU A 210 -6.69 8.29 1.58
CA LEU A 210 -7.09 9.08 2.73
C LEU A 210 -6.85 10.58 2.45
N PRO A 211 -7.52 11.49 3.19
CA PRO A 211 -7.26 12.92 3.09
C PRO A 211 -5.79 13.23 3.41
N CYS A 212 -5.08 13.82 2.44
CA CYS A 212 -3.69 14.21 2.60
C CYS A 212 -3.56 15.64 3.14
N ARG A 213 -2.34 15.97 3.61
CA ARG A 213 -2.00 17.31 4.11
C ARG A 213 -2.32 18.45 3.14
N HIS A 214 -2.19 18.25 1.83
CA HIS A 214 -2.40 19.30 0.84
C HIS A 214 -3.87 19.73 0.77
N VAL A 215 -4.75 18.74 0.74
CA VAL A 215 -6.20 18.97 0.70
C VAL A 215 -6.67 19.58 2.01
N ILE A 216 -6.17 19.08 3.14
CA ILE A 216 -6.47 19.62 4.48
C ILE A 216 -6.02 21.08 4.58
N ALA A 217 -4.80 21.39 4.12
CA ALA A 217 -4.25 22.74 4.12
C ALA A 217 -5.08 23.68 3.24
N PHE A 218 -5.48 23.24 2.05
CA PHE A 218 -6.35 24.03 1.17
C PHE A 218 -7.68 24.36 1.84
N ARG A 219 -8.38 23.36 2.37
CA ARG A 219 -9.69 23.55 3.02
C ARG A 219 -9.59 24.48 4.22
N LYS A 220 -8.49 24.38 4.99
CA LYS A 220 -8.21 25.27 6.11
C LYS A 220 -7.95 26.72 5.66
N ASN A 221 -7.18 26.92 4.59
CA ASN A 221 -6.84 28.25 4.05
C ASN A 221 -8.05 28.93 3.40
N ALA A 222 -8.76 28.19 2.54
CA ALA A 222 -9.94 28.67 1.82
C ALA A 222 -11.17 28.89 2.72
N SER A 223 -11.11 28.54 4.01
CA SER A 223 -12.27 28.51 4.91
C SER A 223 -13.47 27.79 4.28
N ALA A 224 -13.19 26.65 3.64
CA ALA A 224 -14.18 25.92 2.86
C ALA A 224 -15.35 25.48 3.75
N GLU A 225 -16.57 25.48 3.20
CA GLU A 225 -17.73 24.99 3.93
C GLU A 225 -17.57 23.51 4.32
N GLY A 226 -18.00 23.19 5.55
CA GLY A 226 -17.93 21.84 6.12
C GLY A 226 -16.61 21.52 6.83
N PRO A 227 -16.38 20.24 7.18
CA PRO A 227 -15.21 19.81 7.94
C PRO A 227 -13.89 20.10 7.24
N VAL A 228 -12.85 20.49 7.97
CA VAL A 228 -11.52 20.71 7.37
C VAL A 228 -10.97 19.41 6.77
N ILE A 229 -11.25 18.28 7.42
CA ILE A 229 -10.88 16.95 6.93
C ILE A 229 -12.01 16.43 6.02
N PRO A 230 -11.82 16.30 4.69
CA PRO A 230 -12.89 15.91 3.78
C PRO A 230 -13.17 14.40 3.85
N TRP A 231 -14.28 14.02 4.45
CA TRP A 231 -14.62 12.60 4.63
C TRP A 231 -14.88 11.88 3.30
N ALA A 232 -15.30 12.60 2.26
CA ALA A 232 -15.53 12.05 0.93
C ALA A 232 -14.29 11.41 0.29
N SER A 233 -13.07 11.80 0.70
CA SER A 233 -11.84 11.16 0.23
C SER A 233 -11.37 9.99 1.09
N ILE A 234 -12.07 9.63 2.17
CA ILE A 234 -11.80 8.40 2.92
C ILE A 234 -12.41 7.23 2.14
N ASP A 235 -11.57 6.31 1.66
CA ASP A 235 -12.03 5.12 0.94
C ASP A 235 -12.94 4.24 1.80
N GLU A 236 -13.97 3.66 1.19
CA GLU A 236 -15.00 2.83 1.84
C GLU A 236 -14.42 1.66 2.66
N ARG A 237 -13.22 1.19 2.29
CA ARG A 237 -12.48 0.15 3.01
C ARG A 237 -12.10 0.53 4.44
N TYR A 238 -12.15 1.82 4.79
CA TYR A 238 -11.82 2.32 6.13
C TYR A 238 -13.02 2.67 7.00
N VAL A 239 -14.21 2.76 6.41
CA VAL A 239 -15.45 3.22 7.04
C VAL A 239 -16.52 2.12 7.13
N SER A 240 -16.14 0.86 6.85
CA SER A 240 -16.96 -0.34 7.02
C SER A 240 -16.56 -1.14 8.26
#